data_AF-A0A9P6DYC4-F1
#
_entry.id   AF-A0A9P6DYC4-F1
#
_cell.length_a   1.000
_cell.length_b   1.000
_cell.length_c   1.000
_cell.angle_alpha   90.00
_cell.angle_beta   90.00
_cell.angle_gamma   90.00
#
_symmetry.space_group_name_H-M   'P 1'
#
loop_
_entity.id
_entity.type
_entity.pdbx_description
1 polymer ?
#
loop_
_entity_poly.entity_id
_entity_poly.type
_entity_poly.pdbx_seq_one_letter_code
_entity_poly.pdbx_strand_id
1 'polypeptide(L)'
;MSTSRPELKAPPEIYYDDTVAQKYTTNTRNQQIQAKMTERALELLNLPPGKSAMLLDIGCGSGLSGEILDEAGHVWVGVDISPSMLEVALEREVEGDLFLQDIGQGFGFRPGSFDGAISISVLQWLCNAETSSPTSSPPFRLNRFFTTLHASLSRSARAVLQFYPNSDDQGGLVVDYPNSRKAKKFFLCLFTGGSSSSEGEDEDNIERVQQGRGERGKKRKPPKEATKDWILRKKELYRQRGKEGVPRDSKFTGRKRKTVF
;
A
#
# COMPACT_ATOMS: atom_id res chain seq x y z
N MET A 1 -6.68 -1.70 24.13
CA MET A 1 -5.71 -0.61 23.86
C MET A 1 -5.91 -0.13 22.44
N SER A 2 -6.13 1.17 22.25
CA SER A 2 -6.18 1.79 20.92
C SER A 2 -4.78 1.67 20.28
N THR A 3 -4.49 0.55 19.62
CA THR A 3 -3.24 0.35 18.90
C THR A 3 -3.22 1.31 17.71
N SER A 4 -2.48 2.41 17.83
CA SER A 4 -2.31 3.33 16.71
C SER A 4 -1.68 2.57 15.56
N ARG A 5 -2.21 2.81 14.36
CA ARG A 5 -1.70 2.35 13.07
C ARG A 5 -0.16 2.47 13.00
N PRO A 6 0.58 1.40 12.66
CA PRO A 6 2.04 1.42 12.55
C PRO A 6 2.58 2.59 11.73
N GLU A 7 1.94 2.86 10.59
CA GLU A 7 2.32 3.92 9.66
C GLU A 7 2.22 5.33 10.26
N LEU A 8 1.52 5.52 11.39
CA LEU A 8 1.45 6.82 12.06
C LEU A 8 2.57 7.05 13.08
N LYS A 9 3.32 5.99 13.43
CA LYS A 9 4.34 6.02 14.49
C LYS A 9 5.72 6.37 13.94
N ALA A 10 6.18 5.66 12.92
CA ALA A 10 7.49 5.83 12.31
C ALA A 10 7.46 5.34 10.84
N PRO A 11 8.47 5.70 10.03
CA PRO A 11 8.74 5.06 8.74
C PRO A 11 8.86 3.53 8.85
N PRO A 12 8.52 2.76 7.80
CA PRO A 12 8.55 1.29 7.85
C PRO A 12 9.94 0.72 8.18
N GLU A 13 11.00 1.31 7.63
CA GLU A 13 12.40 0.93 7.87
C GLU A 13 12.88 1.19 9.29
N ILE A 14 12.19 2.06 10.04
CA ILE A 14 12.47 2.34 11.45
C ILE A 14 11.48 1.59 12.36
N TYR A 15 10.23 1.42 11.92
CA TYR A 15 9.19 0.77 12.71
C TYR A 15 9.45 -0.73 12.87
N TYR A 16 9.88 -1.38 11.80
CA TYR A 16 10.26 -2.79 11.81
C TYR A 16 11.77 -2.93 12.04
N ASP A 17 12.18 -2.62 13.27
CA ASP A 17 13.51 -3.01 13.79
C ASP A 17 13.58 -4.52 14.08
N ASP A 18 14.75 -5.02 14.45
CA ASP A 18 15.01 -6.45 14.72
C ASP A 18 14.01 -7.04 15.71
N THR A 19 13.65 -6.28 16.76
CA THR A 19 12.73 -6.76 17.80
C THR A 19 11.29 -6.82 17.28
N VAL A 20 10.84 -5.78 16.58
CA VAL A 20 9.48 -5.70 16.03
C VAL A 20 9.30 -6.70 14.89
N ALA A 21 10.30 -6.87 14.02
CA ALA A 21 10.32 -7.85 12.94
C ALA A 21 10.18 -9.27 13.48
N GLN A 22 11.01 -9.66 14.46
CA GLN A 22 10.97 -11.00 15.04
C GLN A 22 9.63 -11.27 15.74
N LYS A 23 9.14 -10.30 16.51
CA LYS A 23 7.85 -10.40 17.19
C LYS A 23 6.67 -10.45 16.21
N TYR A 24 6.74 -9.71 15.11
CA TYR A 24 5.69 -9.71 14.09
C TYR A 24 5.60 -11.08 13.43
N THR A 25 6.75 -11.64 13.04
CA THR A 25 6.86 -12.92 12.32
C THR A 25 6.50 -14.10 13.19
N THR A 26 6.93 -14.14 14.46
CA THR A 26 6.62 -15.25 15.39
C THR A 26 5.18 -15.23 15.93
N ASN A 27 4.42 -14.15 15.69
CA ASN A 27 3.05 -14.05 16.16
C ASN A 27 2.12 -14.90 15.28
N THR A 28 1.66 -16.04 15.81
CA THR A 28 0.77 -16.99 15.11
C THR A 28 -0.50 -16.35 14.53
N ARG A 29 -1.07 -15.34 15.21
CA ARG A 29 -2.23 -14.62 14.70
C ARG A 29 -1.88 -13.78 13.47
N ASN A 30 -0.72 -13.12 13.46
CA ASN A 30 -0.26 -12.38 12.29
C ASN A 30 0.00 -13.33 11.13
N GLN A 31 0.73 -14.43 11.36
CA GLN A 31 0.97 -15.46 10.35
C GLN A 31 -0.34 -15.93 9.70
N GLN A 32 -1.34 -16.32 10.50
CA GLN A 32 -2.64 -16.76 9.98
C GLN A 32 -3.40 -15.69 9.19
N ILE A 33 -3.29 -14.42 9.61
CA ILE A 33 -3.95 -13.32 8.90
C ILE A 33 -3.24 -13.03 7.58
N GLN A 34 -1.91 -12.98 7.58
CA GLN A 34 -1.11 -12.81 6.36
C GLN A 34 -1.38 -13.95 5.39
N ALA A 35 -1.36 -15.19 5.86
CA ALA A 35 -1.58 -16.36 5.02
C ALA A 35 -2.92 -16.30 4.28
N LYS A 36 -4.02 -16.07 5.01
CA LYS A 36 -5.36 -15.95 4.41
C LYS A 36 -5.47 -14.80 3.41
N MET A 37 -4.78 -13.69 3.66
CA MET A 37 -4.78 -12.55 2.73
C MET A 37 -3.96 -12.86 1.48
N THR A 38 -2.86 -13.59 1.61
CA THR A 38 -2.02 -14.03 0.48
C THR A 38 -2.75 -15.06 -0.38
N GLU A 39 -3.34 -16.10 0.23
CA GLU A 39 -4.18 -17.09 -0.46
C GLU A 39 -5.29 -16.40 -1.25
N ARG A 40 -5.99 -15.46 -0.61
CA ARG A 40 -7.03 -14.67 -1.26
C ARG A 40 -6.48 -13.80 -2.41
N ALA A 41 -5.29 -13.22 -2.25
CA ALA A 41 -4.67 -12.45 -3.31
C ALA A 41 -4.26 -13.32 -4.51
N LEU A 42 -3.78 -14.54 -4.27
CA LEU A 42 -3.49 -15.55 -5.30
C LEU A 42 -4.76 -15.97 -6.06
N GLU A 43 -5.87 -16.21 -5.35
CA GLU A 43 -7.17 -16.48 -5.98
C GLU A 43 -7.57 -15.33 -6.92
N LEU A 44 -7.44 -14.09 -6.45
CA LEU A 44 -7.79 -12.89 -7.21
C LEU A 44 -6.83 -12.60 -8.38
N LEU A 45 -5.57 -13.05 -8.29
CA LEU A 45 -4.64 -13.02 -9.41
C LEU A 45 -5.13 -13.91 -10.54
N ASN A 46 -5.86 -14.99 -10.21
CA ASN A 46 -6.52 -15.89 -11.17
C ASN A 46 -5.54 -16.33 -12.28
N LEU A 47 -4.39 -16.85 -11.85
CA LEU A 47 -3.34 -17.37 -12.73
C LEU A 47 -3.81 -18.69 -13.38
N PRO A 48 -3.33 -19.03 -14.58
CA PRO A 48 -3.69 -20.28 -15.23
C PRO A 48 -3.31 -21.49 -14.37
N PRO A 49 -4.24 -22.45 -14.14
CA PRO A 49 -3.96 -23.62 -13.32
C PRO A 49 -2.86 -24.48 -13.94
N GLY A 50 -2.02 -25.10 -13.09
CA GLY A 50 -0.97 -26.03 -13.52
C GLY A 50 0.22 -25.38 -14.22
N LYS A 51 0.36 -24.06 -14.17
CA LYS A 51 1.52 -23.33 -14.70
C LYS A 51 2.22 -22.55 -13.59
N SER A 52 3.53 -22.70 -13.51
CA SER A 52 4.37 -21.81 -12.70
C SER A 52 4.40 -20.42 -13.35
N ALA A 53 4.43 -19.37 -12.52
CA ALA A 53 4.42 -17.97 -12.92
C ALA A 53 5.55 -17.24 -12.20
N MET A 54 6.08 -16.19 -12.83
CA MET A 54 7.07 -15.31 -12.21
C MET A 54 6.35 -14.15 -11.50
N LEU A 55 6.39 -14.11 -10.17
CA LEU A 55 5.63 -13.15 -9.35
C LEU A 55 6.54 -12.13 -8.66
N LEU A 56 6.02 -10.92 -8.49
CA LEU A 56 6.64 -9.89 -7.65
C LEU A 56 5.87 -9.79 -6.32
N ASP A 57 6.52 -10.08 -5.21
CA ASP A 57 5.99 -9.86 -3.86
C ASP A 57 6.46 -8.50 -3.31
N ILE A 58 5.54 -7.54 -3.27
CA ILE A 58 5.83 -6.13 -2.96
C ILE A 58 5.60 -5.87 -1.48
N GLY A 59 6.68 -5.56 -0.76
CA GLY A 59 6.74 -5.50 0.70
C GLY A 59 6.63 -6.90 1.29
N CYS A 60 7.52 -7.79 0.83
CA CYS A 60 7.52 -9.21 1.17
C CYS A 60 7.81 -9.48 2.65
N GLY A 61 8.33 -8.48 3.38
CA GLY A 61 8.63 -8.57 4.79
C GLY A 61 9.52 -9.76 5.11
N SER A 62 9.08 -10.58 6.06
CA SER A 62 9.77 -11.80 6.52
C SER A 62 9.45 -13.04 5.68
N GLY A 63 8.93 -12.86 4.46
CA GLY A 63 8.68 -13.94 3.52
C GLY A 63 7.42 -14.77 3.75
N LEU A 64 6.52 -14.36 4.68
CA LEU A 64 5.26 -15.09 4.95
C LEU A 64 4.36 -15.23 3.72
N SER A 65 4.33 -14.22 2.85
CA SER A 65 3.59 -14.31 1.59
C SER A 65 4.36 -15.14 0.56
N GLY A 66 5.68 -15.00 0.50
CA GLY A 66 6.56 -15.76 -0.38
C GLY A 66 6.45 -17.27 -0.23
N GLU A 67 6.44 -17.80 0.99
CA GLU A 67 6.27 -19.24 1.24
C GLU A 67 4.97 -19.79 0.64
N ILE A 68 3.90 -19.00 0.62
CA ILE A 68 2.62 -19.41 0.02
C ILE A 68 2.70 -19.36 -1.51
N LEU A 69 3.52 -18.48 -2.08
CA LEU A 69 3.83 -18.49 -3.51
C LEU A 69 4.62 -19.75 -3.88
N ASP A 70 5.58 -20.14 -3.04
CA ASP A 70 6.39 -21.36 -3.20
C ASP A 70 5.50 -22.61 -3.12
N GLU A 71 4.64 -22.71 -2.09
CA GLU A 71 3.67 -23.79 -1.93
C GLU A 71 2.68 -23.87 -3.11
N ALA A 72 2.35 -22.73 -3.73
CA ALA A 72 1.53 -22.68 -4.94
C ALA A 72 2.30 -23.02 -6.24
N GLY A 73 3.61 -23.27 -6.15
CA GLY A 73 4.47 -23.66 -7.28
C GLY A 73 4.90 -22.49 -8.17
N HIS A 74 4.93 -21.26 -7.64
CA HIS A 74 5.35 -20.06 -8.36
C HIS A 74 6.76 -19.64 -7.97
N VAL A 75 7.48 -19.05 -8.93
CA VAL A 75 8.78 -18.42 -8.66
C VAL A 75 8.54 -16.96 -8.36
N TRP A 76 9.23 -16.40 -7.37
CA TRP A 76 8.97 -15.02 -6.97
C TRP A 76 10.23 -14.24 -6.60
N VAL A 77 10.11 -12.92 -6.72
CA VAL A 77 11.07 -11.93 -6.24
C VAL A 77 10.38 -11.09 -5.19
N GLY A 78 10.99 -10.97 -4.02
CA GLY A 78 10.55 -10.14 -2.90
C GLY A 78 11.27 -8.81 -2.86
N VAL A 79 10.53 -7.73 -2.60
CA VAL A 79 11.12 -6.43 -2.25
C VAL A 79 10.61 -5.97 -0.89
N ASP A 80 11.47 -5.47 -0.03
CA ASP A 80 11.07 -4.80 1.21
C ASP A 80 12.04 -3.66 1.55
N ILE A 81 11.57 -2.67 2.32
CA ILE A 81 12.38 -1.53 2.74
C ILE A 81 13.05 -1.75 4.09
N SER A 82 12.58 -2.71 4.89
CA SER A 82 13.15 -3.05 6.20
C SER A 82 14.24 -4.11 6.08
N PRO A 83 15.51 -3.79 6.39
CA PRO A 83 16.58 -4.77 6.44
C PRO A 83 16.29 -5.89 7.44
N SER A 84 15.77 -5.55 8.62
CA SER A 84 15.44 -6.53 9.67
C SER A 84 14.37 -7.52 9.25
N MET A 85 13.37 -7.10 8.46
CA MET A 85 12.37 -8.03 7.92
C MET A 85 12.99 -9.00 6.91
N LEU A 86 13.88 -8.52 6.04
CA LEU A 86 14.59 -9.35 5.07
C LEU A 86 15.58 -10.32 5.75
N GLU A 87 16.24 -9.91 6.82
CA GLU A 87 17.10 -10.79 7.61
C GLU A 87 16.29 -11.96 8.19
N VAL A 88 15.11 -11.70 8.75
CA VAL A 88 14.20 -12.76 9.19
C VAL A 88 13.76 -13.66 8.04
N ALA A 89 13.55 -13.12 6.83
CA ALA A 89 13.23 -13.95 5.66
C ALA A 89 14.41 -14.88 5.27
N LEU A 90 15.64 -14.38 5.34
CA LEU A 90 16.86 -15.18 5.09
C LEU A 90 17.03 -16.28 6.14
N GLU A 91 16.81 -15.99 7.42
CA GLU A 91 16.86 -16.98 8.50
C GLU A 91 15.81 -18.11 8.33
N ARG A 92 14.72 -17.81 7.62
CA ARG A 92 13.66 -18.78 7.29
C ARG A 92 13.92 -19.55 6.00
N GLU A 93 15.04 -19.30 5.33
CA GLU A 93 15.47 -20.01 4.13
C GLU A 93 14.41 -20.02 3.01
N VAL A 94 13.76 -18.87 2.78
CA VAL A 94 12.77 -18.74 1.69
C VAL A 94 13.41 -18.93 0.31
N GLU A 95 12.64 -19.44 -0.66
CA GLU A 95 13.18 -19.77 -1.98
C GLU A 95 13.31 -18.55 -2.92
N GLY A 96 12.51 -17.50 -2.70
CA GLY A 96 12.51 -16.31 -3.54
C GLY A 96 13.72 -15.39 -3.35
N ASP A 97 14.10 -14.70 -4.42
CA ASP A 97 15.17 -13.69 -4.36
C ASP A 97 14.67 -12.44 -3.62
N LEU A 98 15.46 -11.96 -2.65
CA LEU A 98 15.11 -10.84 -1.78
C LEU A 98 15.92 -9.57 -2.11
N PHE A 99 15.23 -8.43 -2.21
CA PHE A 99 15.85 -7.13 -2.49
C PHE A 99 15.45 -6.08 -1.45
N LEU A 100 16.46 -5.39 -0.90
CA LEU A 100 16.25 -4.19 -0.10
C LEU A 100 15.91 -3.00 -1.00
N GLN A 101 14.65 -2.55 -0.99
CA GLN A 101 14.16 -1.53 -1.91
C GLN A 101 12.99 -0.69 -1.35
N ASP A 102 13.08 0.64 -1.54
CA ASP A 102 11.94 1.56 -1.37
C ASP A 102 11.06 1.55 -2.62
N ILE A 103 9.90 0.90 -2.52
CA ILE A 103 8.90 0.82 -3.59
C ILE A 103 8.37 2.20 -4.04
N GLY A 104 8.51 3.24 -3.20
CA GLY A 104 8.16 4.62 -3.53
C GLY A 104 9.13 5.28 -4.54
N GLN A 105 10.33 4.74 -4.72
CA GLN A 105 11.26 5.13 -5.80
C GLN A 105 10.95 4.41 -7.12
N GLY A 106 10.04 3.43 -7.08
CA GLY A 106 9.69 2.57 -8.20
C GLY A 106 10.66 1.43 -8.42
N PHE A 107 10.35 0.63 -9.44
CA PHE A 107 11.03 -0.63 -9.73
C PHE A 107 12.10 -0.49 -10.82
N GLY A 108 13.19 -1.24 -10.66
CA GLY A 108 14.34 -1.28 -11.58
C GLY A 108 14.35 -2.52 -12.49
N PHE A 109 13.23 -3.23 -12.60
CA PHE A 109 13.11 -4.43 -13.43
C PHE A 109 12.92 -4.09 -14.91
N ARG A 110 13.24 -5.05 -15.78
CA ARG A 110 12.98 -4.90 -17.21
C ARG A 110 11.47 -4.88 -17.47
N PRO A 111 11.00 -4.21 -18.54
CA PRO A 111 9.59 -4.23 -18.87
C PRO A 111 9.07 -5.66 -19.10
N GLY A 112 7.90 -5.99 -18.55
CA GLY A 112 7.28 -7.31 -18.72
C GLY A 112 8.00 -8.47 -18.04
N SER A 113 8.72 -8.23 -16.95
CA SER A 113 9.46 -9.27 -16.21
C SER A 113 8.57 -10.22 -15.40
N PHE A 114 7.39 -9.76 -14.96
CA PHE A 114 6.53 -10.53 -14.04
C PHE A 114 5.15 -10.82 -14.63
N ASP A 115 4.66 -12.04 -14.41
CA ASP A 115 3.33 -12.50 -14.81
C ASP A 115 2.22 -12.03 -13.86
N GLY A 116 2.60 -11.59 -12.66
CA GLY A 116 1.71 -10.98 -11.70
C GLY A 116 2.47 -10.33 -10.55
N ALA A 117 1.75 -9.58 -9.73
CA ALA A 117 2.30 -9.03 -8.49
C ALA A 117 1.29 -9.15 -7.35
N ILE A 118 1.80 -9.45 -6.16
CA ILE A 118 1.03 -9.35 -4.92
C ILE A 118 1.64 -8.31 -4.00
N SER A 119 0.82 -7.77 -3.11
CA SER A 119 1.28 -6.90 -2.03
C SER A 119 0.34 -7.01 -0.85
N ILE A 120 0.83 -7.45 0.30
CA ILE A 120 -0.03 -7.74 1.45
C ILE A 120 0.28 -6.79 2.60
N SER A 121 -0.65 -5.87 2.90
CA SER A 121 -0.55 -4.90 3.99
C SER A 121 0.60 -3.88 3.82
N VAL A 122 0.80 -3.37 2.60
CA VAL A 122 1.94 -2.48 2.28
C VAL A 122 1.52 -1.09 1.76
N LEU A 123 0.54 -1.01 0.86
CA LEU A 123 0.24 0.22 0.12
C LEU A 123 -0.08 1.44 1.00
N GLN A 124 -0.61 1.23 2.21
CA GLN A 124 -0.90 2.31 3.16
C GLN A 124 0.36 3.06 3.62
N TRP A 125 1.55 2.45 3.56
CA TRP A 125 2.81 3.10 3.91
C TRP A 125 3.20 4.18 2.90
N LEU A 126 2.90 3.98 1.60
CA LEU A 126 3.11 5.00 0.57
C LEU A 126 2.19 6.22 0.72
N CYS A 127 1.08 6.08 1.45
CA CYS A 127 0.17 7.18 1.73
C CYS A 127 0.67 8.09 2.86
N ASN A 128 1.72 7.71 3.59
CA ASN A 128 2.27 8.49 4.67
C ASN A 128 3.34 9.48 4.16
N ALA A 129 3.16 10.76 4.44
CA ALA A 129 4.11 11.79 4.00
C ALA A 129 5.25 11.93 5.01
N GLU A 130 6.43 11.40 4.68
CA GLU A 130 7.63 11.48 5.53
C GLU A 130 8.35 12.83 5.43
N THR A 131 8.32 13.50 4.28
CA THR A 131 9.05 14.77 4.12
C THR A 131 8.26 15.80 3.29
N SER A 132 8.65 17.07 3.41
CA SER A 132 8.07 18.18 2.63
C SER A 132 8.67 18.32 1.23
N SER A 133 9.54 17.39 0.82
CA SER A 133 10.13 17.38 -0.52
C SER A 133 9.09 17.01 -1.58
N PRO A 134 9.04 17.70 -2.73
CA PRO A 134 8.15 17.36 -3.84
C PRO A 134 8.28 15.91 -4.33
N THR A 135 9.51 15.37 -4.35
CA THR A 135 9.84 14.00 -4.80
C THR A 135 9.53 12.92 -3.76
N SER A 136 9.17 13.31 -2.53
CA SER A 136 8.80 12.40 -1.44
C SER A 136 7.33 12.53 -1.06
N SER A 137 6.56 13.33 -1.81
CA SER A 137 5.13 13.48 -1.56
C SER A 137 4.39 12.17 -1.88
N PRO A 138 3.36 11.78 -1.09
CA PRO A 138 2.59 10.56 -1.37
C PRO A 138 2.06 10.46 -2.81
N PRO A 139 1.52 11.53 -3.43
CA PRO A 139 1.09 11.46 -4.83
C PRO A 139 2.23 11.15 -5.81
N PHE A 140 3.43 11.69 -5.58
CA PHE A 140 4.59 11.42 -6.42
C PHE A 140 5.07 9.97 -6.26
N ARG A 141 5.23 9.50 -5.01
CA ARG A 141 5.64 8.12 -4.70
C ARG A 141 4.64 7.10 -5.24
N LEU A 142 3.34 7.33 -5.07
CA LEU A 142 2.29 6.47 -5.62
C LEU A 142 2.31 6.46 -7.15
N ASN A 143 2.48 7.62 -7.79
CA ASN A 143 2.59 7.69 -9.26
C ASN A 143 3.82 6.91 -9.76
N ARG A 144 4.96 7.10 -9.10
CA ARG A 144 6.21 6.39 -9.43
C ARG A 144 6.06 4.89 -9.25
N PHE A 145 5.48 4.46 -8.12
CA PHE A 145 5.16 3.07 -7.82
C PHE A 145 4.28 2.43 -8.91
N PHE A 146 3.09 2.97 -9.18
CA PHE A 146 2.17 2.36 -10.15
C PHE A 146 2.70 2.41 -11.58
N THR A 147 3.39 3.49 -11.98
CA THR A 147 3.96 3.60 -13.34
C THR A 147 5.03 2.53 -13.58
N THR A 148 5.93 2.33 -12.61
CA THR A 148 7.01 1.34 -12.75
C THR A 148 6.53 -0.09 -12.50
N LEU A 149 5.52 -0.29 -11.65
CA LEU A 149 4.84 -1.58 -11.48
C LEU A 149 4.20 -2.00 -12.80
N HIS A 150 3.40 -1.12 -13.41
CA HIS A 150 2.77 -1.38 -14.71
C HIS A 150 3.81 -1.72 -15.78
N ALA A 151 4.94 -1.00 -15.82
CA ALA A 151 6.01 -1.30 -16.76
C ALA A 151 6.63 -2.70 -16.53
N SER A 152 6.79 -3.10 -15.27
CA SER A 152 7.44 -4.36 -14.90
C SER A 152 6.57 -5.59 -15.14
N LEU A 153 5.25 -5.43 -15.26
CA LEU A 153 4.28 -6.50 -15.48
C LEU A 153 4.13 -6.86 -16.97
N SER A 154 3.97 -8.15 -17.26
CA SER A 154 3.78 -8.69 -18.60
C SER A 154 2.41 -8.33 -19.15
N ARG A 155 2.16 -8.52 -20.45
CA ARG A 155 0.85 -8.21 -21.04
C ARG A 155 -0.21 -9.14 -20.44
N SER A 156 -1.35 -8.55 -20.06
CA SER A 156 -2.47 -9.21 -19.40
C SER A 156 -2.20 -9.70 -17.97
N ALA A 157 -1.06 -9.34 -17.39
CA ALA A 157 -0.75 -9.63 -15.99
C ALA A 157 -1.69 -8.85 -15.04
N ARG A 158 -1.90 -9.43 -13.86
CA ARG A 158 -2.69 -8.82 -12.79
C ARG A 158 -1.80 -8.45 -11.61
N ALA A 159 -2.19 -7.39 -10.89
CA ALA A 159 -1.60 -7.07 -9.60
C ALA A 159 -2.71 -6.99 -8.55
N VAL A 160 -2.53 -7.69 -7.43
CA VAL A 160 -3.48 -7.71 -6.32
C VAL A 160 -2.82 -7.16 -5.06
N LEU A 161 -3.30 -6.00 -4.62
CA LEU A 161 -2.70 -5.26 -3.51
C LEU A 161 -3.70 -5.18 -2.35
N GLN A 162 -3.47 -5.93 -1.28
CA GLN A 162 -4.20 -5.83 -0.04
C GLN A 162 -3.67 -4.66 0.80
N PHE A 163 -4.56 -3.79 1.29
CA PHE A 163 -4.16 -2.64 2.11
C PHE A 163 -5.23 -2.19 3.11
N TYR A 164 -4.86 -1.24 3.98
CA TYR A 164 -5.75 -0.66 5.00
C TYR A 164 -6.04 0.82 4.72
N PRO A 165 -7.10 1.16 3.95
CA PRO A 165 -7.43 2.54 3.61
C PRO A 165 -7.75 3.39 4.85
N ASN A 166 -7.55 4.71 4.73
CA ASN A 166 -7.93 5.69 5.76
C ASN A 166 -9.39 6.18 5.63
N SER A 167 -10.02 5.97 4.46
CA SER A 167 -11.40 6.35 4.16
C SER A 167 -12.02 5.35 3.18
N ASP A 168 -13.33 5.10 3.29
CA ASP A 168 -14.06 4.09 2.49
C ASP A 168 -14.22 4.45 0.99
N ASP A 169 -13.66 5.57 0.53
CA ASP A 169 -14.04 6.23 -0.73
C ASP A 169 -13.01 6.05 -1.86
N GLN A 170 -12.64 4.81 -2.19
CA GLN A 170 -11.70 4.51 -3.29
C GLN A 170 -12.28 3.43 -4.23
N GLY A 171 -12.52 3.80 -5.49
CA GLY A 171 -13.08 2.89 -6.51
C GLY A 171 -12.07 1.84 -7.01
N GLY A 172 -12.58 0.77 -7.64
CA GLY A 172 -11.77 -0.35 -8.17
C GLY A 172 -11.35 -1.39 -7.13
N LEU A 173 -12.10 -1.49 -6.04
CA LEU A 173 -11.70 -2.21 -4.82
C LEU A 173 -12.60 -3.43 -4.59
N VAL A 174 -12.00 -4.60 -4.39
CA VAL A 174 -12.69 -5.79 -3.88
C VAL A 174 -12.70 -5.71 -2.35
N VAL A 175 -13.88 -5.87 -1.75
CA VAL A 175 -14.08 -5.74 -0.30
C VAL A 175 -14.63 -7.03 0.27
N ASP A 176 -13.78 -7.80 0.94
CA ASP A 176 -14.21 -9.00 1.66
C ASP A 176 -14.79 -8.62 3.02
N TYR A 177 -15.86 -9.31 3.43
CA TYR A 177 -16.62 -9.08 4.66
C TYR A 177 -17.07 -7.60 4.83
N PRO A 178 -17.80 -7.02 3.85
CA PRO A 178 -18.10 -5.58 3.82
C PRO A 178 -18.90 -5.11 5.06
N ASN A 179 -19.70 -6.00 5.63
CA ASN A 179 -20.56 -5.72 6.79
C ASN A 179 -19.83 -5.77 8.14
N SER A 180 -18.58 -6.25 8.19
CA SER A 180 -17.84 -6.43 9.45
C SER A 180 -16.70 -5.42 9.57
N ARG A 181 -16.80 -4.46 10.49
CA ARG A 181 -15.72 -3.49 10.75
C ARG A 181 -14.39 -4.13 11.17
N LYS A 182 -14.42 -5.32 11.77
CA LYS A 182 -13.23 -6.02 12.27
C LYS A 182 -12.65 -6.99 11.24
N ALA A 183 -13.50 -7.65 10.46
CA ALA A 183 -13.07 -8.63 9.47
C ALA A 183 -12.79 -8.02 8.10
N LYS A 184 -13.33 -6.83 7.78
CA LYS A 184 -13.19 -6.14 6.49
C LYS A 184 -11.75 -6.21 5.95
N LYS A 185 -11.62 -6.61 4.69
CA LYS A 185 -10.36 -6.58 3.94
C LYS A 185 -10.59 -5.92 2.59
N PHE A 186 -9.59 -5.17 2.15
CA PHE A 186 -9.64 -4.38 0.93
C PHE A 186 -8.51 -4.83 0.02
N PHE A 187 -8.84 -5.17 -1.22
CA PHE A 187 -7.91 -5.61 -2.26
C PHE A 187 -8.09 -4.74 -3.50
N LEU A 188 -7.02 -4.10 -3.96
CA LEU A 188 -6.98 -3.40 -5.23
C LEU A 188 -6.53 -4.38 -6.32
N CYS A 189 -7.39 -4.65 -7.30
CA CYS A 189 -7.08 -5.54 -8.42
C CYS A 189 -6.83 -4.72 -9.69
N LEU A 190 -5.60 -4.77 -10.20
CA LEU A 190 -5.15 -4.05 -11.39
C LEU A 190 -4.84 -5.03 -12.52
N PHE A 191 -5.01 -4.57 -13.76
CA PHE A 191 -4.83 -5.38 -14.97
C PHE A 191 -3.97 -4.60 -15.96
N THR A 192 -2.97 -5.26 -16.55
CA THR A 192 -2.07 -4.66 -17.55
C THR A 192 -2.55 -5.03 -18.95
N GLY A 193 -3.44 -4.20 -19.48
CA GLY A 193 -4.05 -4.45 -20.79
C GLY A 193 -5.37 -3.70 -20.85
N GLY A 194 -5.54 -2.88 -21.87
CA GLY A 194 -6.86 -2.30 -22.14
C GLY A 194 -7.84 -3.43 -22.34
N SER A 195 -9.06 -3.28 -21.82
CA SER A 195 -10.18 -4.11 -22.22
C SER A 195 -10.24 -4.12 -23.74
N SER A 196 -9.73 -5.18 -24.38
CA SER A 196 -10.29 -5.57 -25.66
C SER A 196 -11.73 -5.87 -25.34
N SER A 197 -12.63 -5.08 -25.90
CA SER A 197 -14.04 -5.42 -26.03
C SER A 197 -14.13 -6.80 -26.71
N SER A 198 -14.10 -7.85 -25.90
CA SER A 198 -14.58 -9.17 -26.27
C SER A 198 -16.01 -9.24 -25.77
N GLU A 199 -16.94 -8.90 -26.66
CA GLU A 199 -18.27 -9.51 -26.64
C GLU A 199 -18.06 -11.02 -26.70
N GLY A 200 -18.20 -11.66 -25.55
CA GLY A 200 -18.02 -13.09 -25.34
C GLY A 200 -18.65 -13.40 -24.00
N GLU A 201 -19.84 -13.99 -24.07
CA GLU A 201 -20.71 -14.36 -22.98
C GLU A 201 -19.97 -15.26 -21.99
N ASP A 202 -19.74 -14.77 -20.77
CA ASP A 202 -19.73 -15.57 -19.55
C ASP A 202 -20.07 -14.62 -18.39
N GLU A 203 -21.32 -14.76 -17.93
CA GLU A 203 -21.87 -14.06 -16.78
C GLU A 203 -21.22 -14.56 -15.49
N ASP A 204 -20.21 -13.84 -15.00
CA ASP A 204 -19.89 -13.83 -13.58
C ASP A 204 -20.07 -12.41 -13.03
N ASN A 205 -21.02 -12.29 -12.09
CA ASN A 205 -21.50 -11.07 -11.45
C ASN A 205 -20.36 -10.29 -10.77
N ILE A 206 -19.74 -9.38 -11.51
CA ILE A 206 -19.04 -8.22 -10.95
C ILE A 206 -19.96 -7.02 -11.18
N GLU A 207 -20.63 -6.56 -10.11
CA GLU A 207 -21.43 -5.34 -10.12
C GLU A 207 -20.57 -4.13 -10.52
N ARG A 208 -20.51 -3.87 -11.82
CA ARG A 208 -19.94 -2.65 -12.40
C ARG A 208 -20.97 -1.54 -12.24
N VAL A 209 -20.85 -0.76 -11.17
CA VAL A 209 -21.58 0.52 -11.04
C VAL A 209 -20.99 1.50 -12.04
N GLN A 210 -21.58 1.60 -13.24
CA GLN A 210 -21.32 2.68 -14.18
C GLN A 210 -22.03 3.94 -13.69
N GLN A 211 -21.27 4.93 -13.22
CA GLN A 211 -21.80 6.28 -13.07
C GLN A 211 -21.32 7.17 -14.21
N GLY A 212 -22.31 7.76 -14.89
CA GLY A 212 -22.16 8.63 -16.03
C GLY A 212 -21.28 9.85 -15.75
N ARG A 213 -20.74 10.37 -16.84
CA ARG A 213 -19.89 11.54 -16.96
C ARG A 213 -20.63 12.79 -16.43
N GLY A 214 -20.53 13.04 -15.13
CA GLY A 214 -21.10 14.19 -14.43
C GLY A 214 -20.05 15.26 -14.12
N GLU A 215 -20.47 16.52 -14.17
CA GLU A 215 -19.67 17.74 -14.29
C GLU A 215 -18.69 18.04 -13.13
N ARG A 216 -17.65 18.82 -13.45
CA ARG A 216 -16.60 19.31 -12.54
C ARG A 216 -17.17 20.00 -11.28
N GLY A 217 -17.22 19.26 -10.17
CA GLY A 217 -17.60 19.78 -8.85
C GLY A 217 -16.50 20.62 -8.16
N LYS A 218 -16.84 21.85 -7.76
CA LYS A 218 -16.00 22.80 -7.02
C LYS A 218 -15.51 22.23 -5.66
N LYS A 219 -14.21 22.39 -5.37
CA LYS A 219 -13.56 22.05 -4.09
C LYS A 219 -14.28 22.71 -2.90
N ARG A 220 -14.82 21.90 -1.97
CA ARG A 220 -15.41 22.36 -0.70
C ARG A 220 -14.29 22.85 0.25
N LYS A 221 -14.45 24.04 0.83
CA LYS A 221 -13.56 24.59 1.87
C LYS A 221 -13.94 24.02 3.24
N PRO A 222 -12.96 23.75 4.14
CA PRO A 222 -13.26 23.24 5.48
C PRO A 222 -13.90 24.33 6.37
N PRO A 223 -14.61 23.95 7.44
CA PRO A 223 -15.32 24.88 8.34
C PRO A 223 -14.34 25.78 9.09
N LYS A 224 -14.71 27.06 9.27
CA LYS A 224 -13.85 28.13 9.80
C LYS A 224 -13.40 27.92 11.26
N GLU A 225 -14.10 27.12 12.05
CA GLU A 225 -13.80 26.95 13.48
C GLU A 225 -12.70 25.90 13.78
N ALA A 226 -12.50 24.91 12.90
CA ALA A 226 -11.52 23.83 13.12
C ALA A 226 -10.07 24.20 12.73
N THR A 227 -9.82 25.40 12.22
CA THR A 227 -8.54 25.73 11.57
C THR A 227 -7.42 26.03 12.58
N LYS A 228 -7.71 26.68 13.71
CA LYS A 228 -6.69 27.08 14.68
C LYS A 228 -6.19 25.88 15.49
N ASP A 229 -7.11 25.07 16.01
CA ASP A 229 -6.78 23.92 16.86
C ASP A 229 -6.03 22.84 16.07
N TRP A 230 -6.39 22.66 14.80
CA TRP A 230 -5.64 21.81 13.88
C TRP A 230 -4.19 22.30 13.69
N ILE A 231 -3.95 23.62 13.53
CA ILE A 231 -2.59 24.18 13.39
C ILE A 231 -1.78 23.97 14.68
N LEU A 232 -2.38 24.21 15.86
CA LEU A 232 -1.72 24.04 17.15
C LEU A 232 -1.32 22.59 17.40
N ARG A 233 -2.25 21.64 17.15
CA ARG A 233 -1.97 20.20 17.25
C ARG A 233 -0.83 19.78 16.33
N LYS A 234 -0.79 20.32 15.11
CA LYS A 234 0.27 20.03 14.13
C LYS A 234 1.64 20.57 14.55
N LYS A 235 1.69 21.77 15.14
CA LYS A 235 2.93 22.34 15.69
C LYS A 235 3.48 21.52 16.86
N GLU A 236 2.60 21.08 17.76
CA GLU A 236 3.00 20.27 18.92
C GLU A 236 3.60 18.93 18.48
N LEU A 237 2.94 18.26 17.53
CA LEU A 237 3.47 17.05 16.89
C LEU A 237 4.86 17.26 16.28
N TYR A 238 5.14 18.44 15.71
CA TYR A 238 6.45 18.73 15.11
C TYR A 238 7.54 19.03 16.15
N ARG A 239 7.18 19.61 17.30
CA ARG A 239 8.11 19.77 18.44
C ARG A 239 8.50 18.41 19.01
N GLN A 240 7.53 17.53 19.23
CA GLN A 240 7.78 16.17 19.74
C GLN A 240 8.66 15.33 18.81
N ARG A 241 8.60 15.63 17.49
CA ARG A 241 9.42 14.99 16.46
C ARG A 241 10.78 15.66 16.25
N GLY A 242 11.19 16.58 17.14
CA GLY A 242 12.51 17.21 17.09
C GLY A 242 12.74 18.14 15.89
N LYS A 243 11.69 18.61 15.21
CA LYS A 243 11.86 19.51 14.07
C LYS A 243 12.34 20.89 14.52
N GLU A 244 13.49 21.31 14.02
CA GLU A 244 13.97 22.68 14.17
C GLU A 244 13.10 23.66 13.36
N GLY A 245 12.93 24.88 13.86
CA GLY A 245 12.20 25.94 13.16
C GLY A 245 10.67 25.92 13.28
N VAL A 246 10.08 25.14 14.19
CA VAL A 246 8.62 25.19 14.44
C VAL A 246 8.23 26.58 14.98
N PRO A 247 7.35 27.34 14.27
CA PRO A 247 6.99 28.69 14.70
C PRO A 247 6.29 28.70 16.05
N ARG A 248 6.68 29.63 16.94
CA ARG A 248 6.05 29.83 18.27
C ARG A 248 4.54 30.05 18.15
N ASP A 249 3.82 29.68 19.21
CA ASP A 249 2.38 29.87 19.24
C ASP A 249 2.04 31.34 19.42
N SER A 250 1.08 31.79 18.62
CA SER A 250 0.66 33.18 18.59
C SER A 250 -0.86 33.26 18.63
N LYS A 251 -1.39 34.29 19.27
CA LYS A 251 -2.83 34.62 19.27
C LYS A 251 -3.40 34.83 17.86
N PHE A 252 -2.55 35.05 16.87
CA PHE A 252 -2.93 35.24 15.46
C PHE A 252 -2.82 33.96 14.60
N THR A 253 -2.51 32.80 15.20
CA THR A 253 -2.40 31.53 14.46
C THR A 253 -3.73 31.19 13.76
N GLY A 254 -3.65 30.87 12.47
CA GLY A 254 -4.83 30.53 11.65
C GLY A 254 -5.67 31.72 11.18
N ARG A 255 -5.33 32.97 11.54
CA ARG A 255 -6.03 34.16 11.01
C ARG A 255 -5.54 34.51 9.60
N LYS A 256 -6.50 34.81 8.73
CA LYS A 256 -6.24 35.35 7.39
C LYS A 256 -5.67 36.76 7.52
N ARG A 257 -4.46 37.01 7.03
CA ARG A 257 -3.88 38.37 6.96
C ARG A 257 -4.51 39.12 5.78
N LYS A 258 -4.81 40.40 5.95
CA LYS A 258 -5.24 41.27 4.84
C LYS A 258 -4.00 41.55 3.99
N THR A 259 -4.13 41.37 2.67
CA THR A 259 -3.13 41.83 1.72
C THR A 259 -3.15 43.35 1.75
N VAL A 260 -2.03 43.97 2.11
CA VAL A 260 -1.83 45.41 1.97
C VAL A 260 -1.16 45.58 0.60
N PHE A 261 -1.85 46.28 -0.31
CA PHE A 261 -1.26 46.77 -1.55
C PHE A 261 -0.69 48.16 -1.27
#